data_AF-A0A975Y5A4-F1
#
_entry.id   AF-A0A975Y5A4-F1
#
_cell.length_a   1.000
_cell.length_b   1.000
_cell.length_c   1.000
_cell.angle_alpha   90.00
_cell.angle_beta   90.00
_cell.angle_gamma   90.00
#
_symmetry.space_group_name_H-M   'P 1'
#
loop_
_entity.id
_entity.type
_entity.pdbx_description
1 polymer ?
#
loop_
_entity_poly.entity_id
_entity_poly.type
_entity_poly.pdbx_seq_one_letter_code
_entity_poly.pdbx_strand_id
1 'polypeptide(L)'
;MQFHSSQIGIGETEADWWETLAAISQLHQKYQNIQEVILQPHSPGSLQSFDAPPFDPHRLPEAIAQAREILPADITIQIPPNLVVDEGWLLACIEGGARDLGGIGPKDEVNPDYPHLQAQTLRKILEPGGWELVPRLPVYPQFDDWLTGDLGQQVKKYRMKINAQANQH
;
A
#
# COMPACT_ATOMS: atom_id res chain seq x y z
N MET A 1 -12.49 6.19 -1.98
CA MET A 1 -12.70 5.02 -1.10
C MET A 1 -11.38 4.28 -0.99
N GLN A 2 -10.96 3.88 0.21
CA GLN A 2 -9.84 2.96 0.41
C GLN A 2 -10.44 1.56 0.52
N PHE A 3 -10.02 0.63 -0.33
CA PHE A 3 -10.47 -0.75 -0.26
C PHE A 3 -9.39 -1.60 0.41
N HIS A 4 -9.76 -2.17 1.55
CA HIS A 4 -8.99 -3.25 2.18
C HIS A 4 -9.51 -4.55 1.58
N SER A 5 -8.88 -5.02 0.51
CA SER A 5 -9.19 -6.33 -0.05
C SER A 5 -8.10 -7.30 0.36
N SER A 6 -8.52 -8.45 0.88
CA SER A 6 -7.72 -9.63 1.18
C SER A 6 -6.70 -9.45 2.29
N GLN A 7 -6.97 -10.09 3.42
CA GLN A 7 -5.88 -10.67 4.20
C GLN A 7 -5.39 -11.85 3.37
N ILE A 8 -4.37 -11.63 2.55
CA ILE A 8 -3.81 -12.64 1.67
C ILE A 8 -3.31 -13.79 2.58
N GLY A 9 -3.92 -14.97 2.46
CA GLY A 9 -3.56 -16.16 3.24
C GLY A 9 -4.55 -16.56 4.35
N ILE A 10 -5.74 -15.94 4.47
CA ILE A 10 -6.78 -16.40 5.42
C ILE A 10 -7.79 -17.29 4.72
N GLY A 11 -7.48 -18.58 4.55
CA GLY A 11 -8.44 -19.59 4.07
C GLY A 11 -9.00 -19.38 2.65
N GLU A 12 -8.72 -18.24 2.02
CA GLU A 12 -8.98 -17.91 0.62
C GLU A 12 -7.95 -18.60 -0.28
N THR A 13 -8.40 -19.07 -1.42
CA THR A 13 -7.54 -19.56 -2.49
C THR A 13 -7.01 -18.40 -3.33
N GLU A 14 -5.94 -18.62 -4.09
CA GLU A 14 -5.45 -17.63 -5.05
C GLU A 14 -6.53 -17.21 -6.06
N ALA A 15 -7.40 -18.14 -6.47
CA ALA A 15 -8.50 -17.84 -7.37
C ALA A 15 -9.46 -16.80 -6.75
N ASP A 16 -9.76 -16.92 -5.45
CA ASP A 16 -10.63 -15.98 -4.73
C ASP A 16 -10.02 -14.57 -4.68
N TRP A 17 -8.69 -14.46 -4.56
CA TRP A 17 -8.00 -13.15 -4.62
C TRP A 17 -8.16 -12.50 -5.98
N TRP A 18 -7.95 -13.26 -7.06
CA TRP A 18 -8.04 -12.74 -8.42
C TRP A 18 -9.47 -12.34 -8.80
N GLU A 19 -10.46 -13.13 -8.38
CA GLU A 19 -11.88 -12.78 -8.54
C GLU A 19 -12.21 -11.48 -7.79
N THR A 20 -11.69 -11.32 -6.58
CA THR A 20 -11.87 -10.10 -5.78
C THR A 20 -11.23 -8.87 -6.45
N LEU A 21 -9.99 -8.97 -6.91
CA LEU A 21 -9.31 -7.87 -7.62
C LEU A 21 -10.02 -7.52 -8.94
N ALA A 22 -10.53 -8.52 -9.66
CA ALA A 22 -11.32 -8.30 -10.87
C ALA A 22 -12.63 -7.55 -10.56
N ALA A 23 -13.32 -7.92 -9.47
CA ALA A 23 -14.53 -7.22 -9.03
C ALA A 23 -14.23 -5.77 -8.63
N ILE A 24 -13.11 -5.52 -7.94
CA ILE A 24 -12.63 -4.16 -7.60
C ILE A 24 -12.35 -3.35 -8.87
N SER A 25 -11.65 -3.95 -9.84
CA SER A 25 -11.39 -3.34 -11.15
C SER A 25 -12.68 -2.92 -11.85
N GLN A 26 -13.69 -3.80 -11.90
CA GLN A 26 -15.00 -3.52 -12.52
C GLN A 26 -15.75 -2.38 -11.79
N LEU A 27 -15.76 -2.39 -10.45
CA LEU A 27 -16.37 -1.33 -9.66
C LEU A 27 -15.65 0.01 -9.91
N HIS A 28 -14.32 -0.01 -9.97
CA HIS A 28 -13.54 1.18 -10.25
C HIS A 28 -13.80 1.73 -11.65
N GLN A 29 -13.85 0.87 -12.68
CA GLN A 29 -14.18 1.31 -14.05
C GLN A 29 -15.56 1.98 -14.11
N LYS A 30 -16.51 1.55 -13.29
CA LYS A 30 -17.86 2.14 -13.23
C LYS A 30 -17.92 3.46 -12.46
N TYR A 31 -17.24 3.56 -11.32
CA TYR A 31 -17.43 4.67 -10.37
C TYR A 31 -16.21 5.56 -10.17
N GLN A 32 -15.03 5.15 -10.66
CA GLN A 32 -13.76 5.88 -10.59
C GLN A 32 -13.43 6.37 -9.18
N ASN A 33 -13.70 5.53 -8.16
CA ASN A 33 -13.77 5.96 -6.75
C ASN A 33 -12.82 5.23 -5.80
N ILE A 34 -11.93 4.41 -6.33
CA ILE A 34 -10.96 3.61 -5.57
C ILE A 34 -9.61 4.25 -5.78
N GLN A 35 -8.96 4.69 -4.70
CA GLN A 35 -7.65 5.32 -4.80
C GLN A 35 -6.53 4.30 -4.71
N GLU A 36 -6.72 3.31 -3.82
CA GLU A 36 -5.73 2.31 -3.52
C GLU A 36 -6.38 0.97 -3.16
N VAL A 37 -5.61 -0.09 -3.41
CA VAL A 37 -5.83 -1.45 -2.92
C VAL A 37 -4.63 -1.82 -2.07
N ILE A 38 -4.90 -2.30 -0.85
CA ILE A 38 -3.86 -2.70 0.10
C ILE A 38 -3.68 -4.21 0.02
N LEU A 39 -2.50 -4.66 -0.39
CA LEU A 39 -2.13 -6.07 -0.37
C LEU A 39 -1.38 -6.36 0.92
N GLN A 40 -2.09 -6.93 1.89
CA GLN A 40 -1.55 -7.21 3.21
C GLN A 40 -1.47 -8.73 3.42
N PRO A 41 -0.25 -9.29 3.48
CA PRO A 41 -0.09 -10.70 3.84
C PRO A 41 -0.59 -10.92 5.28
N HIS A 42 -1.33 -11.99 5.49
CA HIS A 42 -1.75 -12.38 6.82
C HIS A 42 -0.52 -12.78 7.65
N SER A 43 -0.34 -12.09 8.77
CA SER A 43 0.60 -12.48 9.81
C SER A 43 -0.16 -12.60 11.12
N PRO A 44 -0.28 -13.81 11.71
CA PRO A 44 -1.01 -13.98 12.95
C PRO A 44 -0.35 -13.17 14.07
N GLY A 45 -1.11 -12.26 14.67
CA GLY A 45 -0.71 -11.57 15.90
C GLY A 45 -0.80 -12.48 17.12
N SER A 46 -0.16 -12.09 18.23
CA SER A 46 -0.15 -12.86 19.49
C SER A 46 -1.54 -13.16 20.09
N LEU A 47 -2.58 -12.46 19.62
CA LEU A 47 -3.97 -12.55 20.08
C LEU A 47 -4.92 -13.25 19.09
N GLN A 48 -4.44 -13.67 17.91
CA GLN A 48 -5.30 -14.26 16.88
C GLN A 48 -5.21 -15.79 16.87
N SER A 49 -6.34 -16.46 17.13
CA SER A 49 -6.47 -17.93 17.17
C SER A 49 -6.91 -18.50 15.81
N PHE A 50 -6.44 -17.94 14.70
CA PHE A 50 -6.86 -18.40 13.37
C PHE A 50 -5.92 -19.51 12.86
N ASP A 51 -6.50 -20.68 12.58
CA ASP A 51 -5.80 -21.92 12.21
C ASP A 51 -5.49 -21.98 10.70
N ALA A 52 -5.18 -20.83 10.09
CA ALA A 52 -4.79 -20.73 8.68
C ALA A 52 -3.25 -20.68 8.59
N PRO A 53 -2.64 -21.40 7.63
CA PRO A 53 -1.20 -21.31 7.44
C PRO A 53 -0.82 -19.86 7.11
N PRO A 54 0.29 -19.34 7.67
CA PRO A 54 0.74 -17.99 7.36
C PRO A 54 1.02 -17.87 5.86
N PHE A 55 0.74 -16.69 5.30
CA PHE A 55 1.14 -16.41 3.92
C PHE A 55 2.66 -16.43 3.82
N ASP A 56 3.20 -17.07 2.78
CA ASP A 56 4.63 -17.02 2.50
C ASP A 56 4.99 -15.62 1.95
N PRO A 57 5.68 -14.77 2.73
CA PRO A 57 6.00 -13.41 2.31
C PRO A 57 6.86 -13.35 1.04
N HIS A 58 7.57 -14.44 0.69
CA HIS A 58 8.34 -14.53 -0.55
C HIS A 58 7.47 -14.55 -1.82
N ARG A 59 6.17 -14.86 -1.68
CA ARG A 59 5.21 -14.84 -2.79
C ARG A 59 4.56 -13.47 -3.00
N LEU A 60 4.80 -12.51 -2.11
CA LEU A 60 4.18 -11.20 -2.17
C LEU A 60 4.51 -10.42 -3.47
N PRO A 61 5.77 -10.39 -3.99
CA PRO A 61 6.05 -9.68 -5.24
C PRO A 61 5.29 -10.25 -6.44
N GLU A 62 5.15 -11.58 -6.52
CA GLU A 62 4.39 -12.24 -7.59
C GLU A 62 2.91 -11.86 -7.51
N ALA A 63 2.35 -11.86 -6.30
CA ALA A 63 0.98 -11.43 -6.08
C ALA A 63 0.75 -9.95 -6.43
N ILE A 64 1.71 -9.08 -6.10
CA ILE A 64 1.67 -7.66 -6.48
C ILE A 64 1.74 -7.50 -8.00
N ALA A 65 2.62 -8.24 -8.68
CA ALA A 65 2.75 -8.17 -10.14
C ALA A 65 1.44 -8.58 -10.83
N GLN A 66 0.82 -9.68 -10.41
CA GLN A 66 -0.47 -10.12 -10.93
C GLN A 66 -1.60 -9.12 -10.60
N ALA A 67 -1.63 -8.61 -9.36
CA ALA A 67 -2.59 -7.57 -8.99
C ALA A 67 -2.42 -6.31 -9.85
N ARG A 68 -1.18 -5.96 -10.22
CA ARG A 68 -0.89 -4.80 -11.05
C ARG A 68 -1.41 -4.98 -12.48
N GLU A 69 -1.41 -6.20 -13.01
CA GLU A 69 -2.01 -6.54 -14.31
C GLU A 69 -3.54 -6.47 -14.29
N ILE A 70 -4.17 -6.87 -13.18
CA ILE A 70 -5.64 -6.90 -13.04
C ILE A 70 -6.22 -5.50 -12.77
N LEU A 71 -5.55 -4.73 -11.92
CA LEU A 71 -6.05 -3.43 -11.45
C LEU A 71 -5.74 -2.30 -12.45
N PRO A 72 -6.68 -1.36 -12.65
CA PRO A 72 -6.44 -0.11 -13.38
C PRO A 72 -5.22 0.66 -12.87
N ALA A 73 -4.42 1.22 -13.78
CA ALA A 73 -3.12 1.84 -13.44
C ALA A 73 -3.21 3.03 -12.47
N ASP A 74 -4.37 3.66 -12.37
CA ASP A 74 -4.69 4.78 -11.48
C ASP A 74 -5.08 4.34 -10.05
N ILE A 75 -5.37 3.05 -9.83
CA ILE A 75 -5.44 2.46 -8.50
C ILE A 75 -4.03 2.16 -8.02
N THR A 76 -3.65 2.76 -6.90
CA THR A 76 -2.35 2.52 -6.27
C THR A 76 -2.35 1.18 -5.53
N ILE A 77 -1.29 0.39 -5.69
CA ILE A 77 -1.09 -0.79 -4.83
C ILE A 77 -0.24 -0.37 -3.64
N GLN A 78 -0.81 -0.53 -2.45
CA GLN A 78 -0.15 -0.26 -1.18
C GLN A 78 0.26 -1.56 -0.51
N ILE A 79 1.43 -1.57 0.12
CA ILE A 79 1.87 -2.67 0.98
C ILE A 79 2.33 -2.15 2.35
N PRO A 80 2.16 -2.94 3.43
CA PRO A 80 2.75 -2.66 4.74
C PRO A 80 4.21 -3.15 4.77
N PRO A 81 5.22 -2.26 4.79
CA PRO A 81 6.62 -2.67 4.72
C PRO A 81 7.09 -3.41 5.98
N ASN A 82 6.41 -3.25 7.12
CA ASN A 82 6.72 -3.99 8.35
C ASN A 82 6.39 -5.49 8.26
N LEU A 83 5.57 -5.91 7.29
CA LEU A 83 5.29 -7.34 7.03
C LEU A 83 6.22 -7.95 5.96
N VAL A 84 7.12 -7.14 5.38
CA VAL A 84 8.13 -7.59 4.43
C VAL A 84 9.49 -7.52 5.12
N VAL A 85 9.88 -8.63 5.75
CA VAL A 85 11.02 -8.68 6.69
C VAL A 85 12.38 -8.49 5.99
N ASP A 86 12.47 -8.84 4.72
CA ASP A 86 13.71 -8.79 3.95
C ASP A 86 13.72 -7.60 2.97
N GLU A 87 14.84 -6.88 2.95
CA GLU A 87 15.03 -5.65 2.17
C GLU A 87 14.97 -5.90 0.66
N GLY A 88 15.51 -7.02 0.18
CA GLY A 88 15.48 -7.41 -1.23
C GLY A 88 14.07 -7.77 -1.68
N TRP A 89 13.30 -8.44 -0.83
CA TRP A 89 11.89 -8.71 -1.08
C TRP A 89 11.02 -7.45 -1.06
N LEU A 90 11.32 -6.47 -0.20
CA LEU A 90 10.66 -5.17 -0.24
C LEU A 90 10.92 -4.46 -1.57
N LEU A 91 12.17 -4.46 -2.05
CA LEU A 91 12.50 -3.89 -3.34
C LEU A 91 11.78 -4.61 -4.50
N ALA A 92 11.76 -5.95 -4.47
CA ALA A 92 11.02 -6.76 -5.45
C ALA A 92 9.51 -6.44 -5.46
N CYS A 93 8.91 -6.14 -4.31
CA CYS A 93 7.52 -5.70 -4.22
C CYS A 93 7.29 -4.36 -4.93
N ILE A 94 8.23 -3.41 -4.78
CA ILE A 94 8.18 -2.15 -5.52
C ILE A 94 8.34 -2.42 -7.02
N GLU A 95 9.31 -3.22 -7.44
CA GLU A 95 9.50 -3.58 -8.85
C GLU A 95 8.25 -4.25 -9.44
N GLY A 96 7.58 -5.10 -8.67
CA GLY A 96 6.32 -5.76 -9.04
C GLY A 96 5.13 -4.81 -9.21
N GLY A 97 5.20 -3.57 -8.72
CA GLY A 97 4.16 -2.55 -8.97
C GLY A 97 3.54 -1.91 -7.73
N ALA A 98 4.00 -2.26 -6.52
CA ALA A 98 3.61 -1.51 -5.32
C ALA A 98 4.19 -0.09 -5.39
N ARG A 99 3.36 0.92 -5.07
CA ARG A 99 3.75 2.34 -5.16
C ARG A 99 3.45 3.13 -3.89
N ASP A 100 2.93 2.48 -2.86
CA ASP A 100 2.70 3.09 -1.57
C ASP A 100 3.09 2.15 -0.43
N LEU A 101 3.79 2.72 0.55
CA LEU A 101 4.26 2.02 1.73
C LEU A 101 3.45 2.51 2.93
N GLY A 102 2.49 1.69 3.35
CA GLY A 102 1.59 1.99 4.48
C GLY A 102 2.28 1.91 5.83
N GLY A 103 1.60 2.43 6.87
CA GLY A 103 2.06 2.24 8.25
C GLY A 103 3.45 2.84 8.53
N ILE A 104 3.86 3.91 7.84
CA ILE A 104 5.10 4.63 8.17
C ILE A 104 4.71 5.77 9.12
N GLY A 105 4.68 5.49 10.42
CA GLY A 105 4.29 6.46 11.44
C GLY A 105 5.03 6.24 12.78
N PRO A 106 5.10 7.27 13.64
CA PRO A 106 5.79 7.16 14.93
C PRO A 106 5.02 6.34 15.98
N LYS A 107 3.74 6.01 15.74
CA LYS A 107 2.89 5.30 16.69
C LYS A 107 1.95 4.37 15.94
N ASP A 108 2.07 3.07 16.19
CA ASP A 108 1.10 2.07 15.73
C ASP A 108 -0.02 1.94 16.78
N GLU A 109 -1.26 2.29 16.41
CA GLU A 109 -2.43 2.06 17.29
C GLU A 109 -3.17 0.76 16.93
N VAL A 110 -2.72 0.03 15.90
CA VAL A 110 -3.41 -1.12 15.33
C VAL A 110 -2.65 -2.43 15.57
N ASN A 111 -1.31 -2.43 15.50
CA ASN A 111 -0.51 -3.65 15.69
C ASN A 111 0.79 -3.42 16.50
N PRO A 112 0.75 -3.52 17.84
CA PRO A 112 1.93 -3.32 18.69
C PRO A 112 3.04 -4.37 18.49
N ASP A 113 2.76 -5.50 17.83
CA ASP A 113 3.70 -6.62 17.69
C ASP A 113 4.71 -6.43 16.53
N TYR A 114 4.48 -5.49 15.61
CA TYR A 114 5.32 -5.27 14.43
C TYR A 114 5.76 -3.81 14.29
N PRO A 115 6.94 -3.43 14.83
CA PRO A 115 7.38 -2.04 14.82
C PRO A 115 7.54 -1.52 13.39
N HIS A 116 7.00 -0.32 13.15
CA HIS A 116 7.14 0.35 11.87
C HIS A 116 8.61 0.62 11.53
N LEU A 117 8.98 0.38 10.27
CA LEU A 117 10.28 0.78 9.77
C LEU A 117 10.38 2.31 9.76
N GLN A 118 11.52 2.83 10.22
CA GLN A 118 11.78 4.26 10.16
C GLN A 118 11.94 4.68 8.69
N ALA A 119 11.41 5.85 8.33
CA ALA A 119 11.50 6.38 6.97
C ALA A 119 12.95 6.43 6.43
N GLN A 120 13.93 6.69 7.29
CA GLN A 120 15.34 6.72 6.89
C GLN A 120 15.86 5.32 6.51
N THR A 121 15.39 4.27 7.16
CA THR A 121 15.73 2.89 6.81
C THR A 121 15.14 2.53 5.45
N LEU A 122 13.86 2.85 5.24
CA LEU A 122 13.18 2.60 3.96
C LEU A 122 13.87 3.32 2.79
N ARG A 123 14.31 4.58 2.97
CA ARG A 123 15.10 5.28 1.95
C ARG A 123 16.35 4.51 1.54
N LYS A 124 17.11 3.97 2.50
CA LYS A 124 18.34 3.21 2.22
C LYS A 124 18.07 1.91 1.47
N ILE A 125 16.93 1.27 1.75
CA ILE A 125 16.51 0.04 1.05
C ILE A 125 16.12 0.35 -0.40
N LEU A 126 15.45 1.48 -0.63
CA LEU A 126 14.91 1.89 -1.92
C LEU A 126 15.94 2.54 -2.85
N GLU A 127 16.93 3.24 -2.29
CA GLU A 127 17.96 3.98 -3.02
C GLU A 127 18.74 3.12 -4.05
N PRO A 128 19.20 1.89 -3.74
CA PRO A 128 19.85 1.02 -4.72
C PRO A 128 19.00 0.68 -5.94
N GLY A 129 17.66 0.67 -5.79
CA GLY A 129 16.71 0.45 -6.87
C GLY A 129 16.34 1.71 -7.64
N GLY A 130 16.92 2.87 -7.30
CA GLY A 130 16.58 4.16 -7.91
C GLY A 130 15.21 4.70 -7.50
N TRP A 131 14.64 4.21 -6.39
CA TRP A 131 13.33 4.65 -5.89
C TRP A 131 13.48 5.72 -4.81
N GLU A 132 12.63 6.74 -4.87
CA GLU A 132 12.58 7.81 -3.88
C GLU A 132 11.37 7.65 -2.96
N LEU A 133 11.61 7.72 -1.64
CA LEU A 133 10.54 7.74 -0.65
C LEU A 133 10.02 9.16 -0.44
N VAL A 134 8.82 9.43 -0.96
CA VAL A 134 8.12 10.71 -0.83
C VAL A 134 6.92 10.63 0.13
N PRO A 135 6.76 11.58 1.05
CA PRO A 135 5.57 11.64 1.90
C PRO A 135 4.34 12.04 1.08
N ARG A 136 3.17 11.49 1.45
CA ARG A 136 1.88 11.81 0.79
C ARG A 136 0.81 12.23 1.78
N LEU A 137 -0.25 12.86 1.26
CA LEU A 137 -1.51 13.04 1.99
C LEU A 137 -2.37 11.78 1.84
N PRO A 138 -3.37 11.58 2.74
CA PRO A 138 -4.31 10.47 2.62
C PRO A 138 -5.08 10.45 1.29
N VAL A 139 -5.37 11.64 0.73
CA VAL A 139 -5.96 11.79 -0.60
C VAL A 139 -4.87 11.88 -1.66
N TYR A 140 -4.99 11.03 -2.68
CA TYR A 140 -4.07 11.01 -3.80
C TYR A 140 -4.33 12.19 -4.74
N PRO A 141 -3.30 12.75 -5.40
CA PRO A 141 -3.43 13.99 -6.19
C PRO A 141 -4.54 13.96 -7.25
N GLN A 142 -4.80 12.81 -7.88
CA GLN A 142 -5.85 12.66 -8.89
C GLN A 142 -7.28 12.80 -8.33
N PHE A 143 -7.45 12.77 -7.01
CA PHE A 143 -8.73 12.98 -6.33
C PHE A 143 -8.85 14.36 -5.66
N ASP A 144 -7.89 15.27 -5.87
CA ASP A 144 -7.91 16.59 -5.23
C ASP A 144 -9.14 17.41 -5.61
N ASP A 145 -9.62 17.26 -6.85
CA ASP A 145 -10.79 17.97 -7.36
C ASP A 145 -12.11 17.49 -6.74
N TRP A 146 -12.10 16.36 -6.01
CA TRP A 146 -13.26 15.89 -5.27
C TRP A 146 -13.47 16.66 -3.97
N LEU A 147 -12.43 17.37 -3.51
CA LEU A 147 -12.43 18.07 -2.24
C LEU A 147 -12.88 19.52 -2.44
N THR A 148 -13.97 19.89 -1.77
CA THR A 148 -14.55 21.23 -1.86
C THR A 148 -14.39 22.02 -0.56
N GLY A 149 -14.54 23.34 -0.64
CA GLY A 149 -14.51 24.23 0.52
C GLY A 149 -13.17 24.23 1.24
N ASP A 150 -13.22 24.33 2.58
CA ASP A 150 -12.04 24.46 3.42
C ASP A 150 -11.10 23.25 3.32
N LEU A 151 -11.65 22.03 3.19
CA LEU A 151 -10.86 20.82 3.06
C LEU A 151 -9.99 20.84 1.79
N GLY A 152 -10.59 21.22 0.65
CA GLY A 152 -9.85 21.36 -0.61
C GLY A 152 -8.75 22.43 -0.53
N GLN A 153 -9.02 23.55 0.16
CA GLN A 153 -8.01 24.59 0.38
C GLN A 153 -6.85 24.09 1.26
N GLN A 154 -7.14 23.37 2.34
CA GLN A 154 -6.10 22.81 3.20
C GLN A 154 -5.26 21.78 2.45
N VAL A 155 -5.88 20.87 1.70
CA VAL A 155 -5.15 19.87 0.91
C VAL A 155 -4.20 20.53 -0.08
N LYS A 156 -4.65 21.53 -0.84
CA LYS A 156 -3.79 22.29 -1.76
C LYS A 156 -2.60 22.92 -1.04
N LYS A 157 -2.82 23.53 0.13
CA LYS A 157 -1.77 24.13 0.96
C LYS A 157 -0.74 23.09 1.43
N TYR A 158 -1.18 21.92 1.90
CA TYR A 158 -0.26 20.87 2.35
C TYR A 158 0.49 20.21 1.20
N ARG A 159 -0.17 20.02 0.05
CA ARG A 159 0.45 19.49 -1.19
C ARG A 159 1.63 20.38 -1.62
N MET A 160 1.45 21.70 -1.62
CA MET A 160 2.53 22.66 -1.90
C MET A 160 3.70 22.53 -0.94
N LYS A 161 3.43 22.33 0.37
CA LYS A 161 4.48 22.14 1.37
C LYS A 161 5.27 20.84 1.15
N ILE A 162 4.57 19.75 0.88
CA ILE A 162 5.18 18.43 0.62
C ILE A 162 6.08 18.50 -0.63
N ASN A 163 5.58 19.06 -1.73
CA ASN A 163 6.35 19.17 -2.98
C ASN A 163 7.59 20.08 -2.81
N ALA A 164 7.48 21.13 -1.99
CA ALA A 164 8.62 22.00 -1.69
C ALA A 164 9.72 21.28 -0.88
N GLN A 165 9.36 20.32 -0.04
CA GLN A 165 10.31 19.52 0.75
C GLN A 165 11.00 18.44 -0.09
N ALA A 166 10.31 17.86 -1.07
CA ALA A 166 10.88 16.89 -2.01
C ALA A 166 11.97 17.52 -2.87
N ASN A 167 11.78 18.75 -3.36
CA ASN A 167 12.74 19.46 -4.22
C ASN A 167 13.98 20.04 -3.49
N GLN A 168 14.18 19.72 -2.21
CA GLN A 168 15.31 20.23 -1.39
C GLN A 168 16.41 19.20 -1.12
N HIS A 169 16.31 17.99 -1.67
CA HIS A 169 17.28 16.91 -1.55
C HIS A 169 17.75 16.48 -2.95
#